data_AF-A0A1L7GPJ2-F1
#
_entry.id   AF-A0A1L7GPJ2-F1
#
_cell.length_a   1.000
_cell.length_b   1.000
_cell.length_c   1.000
_cell.angle_alpha   90.00
_cell.angle_beta   90.00
_cell.angle_gamma   90.00
#
_symmetry.space_group_name_H-M   'P 1'
#
loop_
_entity.id
_entity.type
_entity.pdbx_description
1 polymer ?
#
loop_
_entity_poly.entity_id
_entity_poly.type
_entity_poly.pdbx_seq_one_letter_code
_entity_poly.pdbx_strand_id
1 'polypeptide(L)'
;MPNIRTLAPEAGRIDAAGLRAYDADRLARCAVDRAAPWWRRTACVEALTGRVPQARLGELLACVRDGGDNGTVRRALLGLLSDRAELLPWLRHEDRRGEEAYGMPEAVLKARGALGDLTAAAELATLAFSHWSSRRAVGEAGMDALVERYGAGAVLGGLAAGRPEDRAAAVRLRDRAGEDVVDALADPDPAVAHLAQSLLTCPDRIRAYLAEAPTADAALWAAYALHRLTGDAARTRAVYESLGRPRVEVEGLDEEVRRAIVHEYGHECEKQSDPRWRIEALCTDSPHPPDEERQVAEEERRLALAGAALTAAGLMPRPPLSCGQVHRQGGGTYHVIGYGEGGRSEVLVSTLGPFAGGDGDDPAARAALEAAGFHWIDGPAGAVRVTGLGVYYFGAREPLDVSTLLFYWQD
;
A
#
# COMPACT_ATOMS: atom_id res chain seq x y z
N MET A 1 -5.20 24.15 40.48
CA MET A 1 -6.01 23.97 39.25
C MET A 1 -5.10 23.46 38.14
N PRO A 2 -5.52 22.45 37.38
CA PRO A 2 -4.76 22.01 36.21
C PRO A 2 -4.63 23.16 35.19
N ASN A 3 -3.50 23.24 34.50
CA ASN A 3 -3.25 24.17 33.40
C ASN A 3 -2.77 23.39 32.16
N ILE A 4 -2.69 24.04 31.00
CA ILE A 4 -2.34 23.35 29.75
C ILE A 4 -0.96 22.68 29.84
N ARG A 5 0.02 23.27 30.55
CA ARG A 5 1.35 22.68 30.73
C ARG A 5 1.32 21.41 31.59
N THR A 6 0.41 21.31 32.55
CA THR A 6 0.25 20.10 33.37
C THR A 6 -0.57 19.03 32.66
N LEU A 7 -1.49 19.42 31.77
CA LEU A 7 -2.30 18.51 30.96
C LEU A 7 -1.55 17.99 29.72
N ALA A 8 -0.58 18.76 29.24
CA ALA A 8 0.30 18.39 28.13
C ALA A 8 1.75 18.77 28.49
N PRO A 9 2.40 17.99 29.38
CA PRO A 9 3.77 18.24 29.85
C PRO A 9 4.86 17.94 28.80
N GLU A 10 4.72 16.86 28.04
CA GLU A 10 5.69 16.44 27.01
C GLU A 10 5.01 15.67 25.87
N ALA A 11 5.74 15.47 24.77
CA ALA A 11 5.23 14.69 23.63
C ALA A 11 4.91 13.25 24.07
N GLY A 12 3.76 12.72 23.62
CA GLY A 12 3.29 11.39 23.99
C GLY A 12 2.63 11.27 25.37
N ARG A 13 2.68 12.31 26.21
CA ARG A 13 1.99 12.36 27.51
C ARG A 13 1.00 13.50 27.54
N ILE A 14 -0.18 13.24 26.99
CA ILE A 14 -1.26 14.23 26.85
C ILE A 14 -2.51 13.70 27.58
N ASP A 15 -3.02 14.47 28.54
CA ASP A 15 -4.34 14.28 29.12
C ASP A 15 -5.41 14.88 28.21
N ALA A 16 -5.81 14.12 27.18
CA ALA A 16 -6.79 14.56 26.20
C ALA A 16 -8.17 14.82 26.82
N ALA A 17 -8.56 14.07 27.85
CA ALA A 17 -9.83 14.27 28.54
C ALA A 17 -9.81 15.57 29.35
N GLY A 18 -8.74 15.82 30.08
CA GLY A 18 -8.52 17.06 30.80
C GLY A 18 -8.48 18.28 29.87
N LEU A 19 -7.82 18.18 28.71
CA LEU A 19 -7.83 19.24 27.70
C LEU A 19 -9.24 19.47 27.11
N ARG A 20 -10.02 18.41 26.85
CA ARG A 20 -11.41 18.54 26.37
C ARG A 20 -12.31 19.26 27.37
N ALA A 21 -12.10 19.05 28.67
CA ALA A 21 -12.81 19.74 29.74
C ALA A 21 -12.28 21.15 30.04
N TYR A 22 -11.12 21.53 29.48
CA TYR A 22 -10.49 22.82 29.72
C TYR A 22 -11.12 23.97 28.93
N ASP A 23 -10.92 25.21 29.37
CA ASP A 23 -11.48 26.41 28.73
C ASP A 23 -11.05 26.54 27.25
N ALA A 24 -12.03 26.66 26.35
CA ALA A 24 -11.81 26.69 24.90
C ALA A 24 -11.02 27.93 24.45
N ASP A 25 -11.27 29.10 25.05
CA ASP A 25 -10.53 30.33 24.73
C ASP A 25 -9.04 30.23 25.09
N ARG A 26 -8.71 29.60 26.22
CA ARG A 26 -7.33 29.32 26.60
C ARG A 26 -6.66 28.32 25.66
N LEU A 27 -7.38 27.29 25.21
CA LEU A 27 -6.86 26.32 24.25
C LEU A 27 -6.60 26.97 22.89
N ALA A 28 -7.53 27.81 22.40
CA ALA A 28 -7.37 28.54 21.14
C ALA A 28 -6.15 29.47 21.16
N ARG A 29 -5.93 30.19 22.28
CA ARG A 29 -4.71 30.99 22.47
C ARG A 29 -3.45 30.13 22.46
N CYS A 30 -3.47 28.98 23.14
CA CYS A 30 -2.32 28.08 23.14
C CYS A 30 -2.05 27.48 21.75
N ALA A 31 -3.08 27.21 20.94
CA ALA A 31 -2.93 26.64 19.61
C ALA A 31 -2.12 27.55 18.66
N VAL A 32 -2.26 28.87 18.80
CA VAL A 32 -1.56 29.88 17.95
C VAL A 32 -0.33 30.49 18.63
N ASP A 33 -0.03 30.10 19.87
CA ASP A 33 1.15 30.56 20.59
C ASP A 33 2.41 29.91 20.02
N ARG A 34 3.17 30.66 19.21
CA ARG A 34 4.43 30.18 18.61
C ARG A 34 5.53 29.88 19.62
N ALA A 35 5.44 30.41 20.85
CA ALA A 35 6.39 30.07 21.91
C ALA A 35 6.08 28.69 22.53
N ALA A 36 4.88 28.15 22.33
CA ALA A 36 4.54 26.80 22.75
C ALA A 36 5.07 25.75 21.75
N PRO A 37 5.53 24.57 22.23
CA PRO A 37 5.98 23.51 21.37
C PRO A 37 4.83 22.92 20.54
N TRP A 38 5.13 22.50 19.32
CA TRP A 38 4.14 22.06 18.33
C TRP A 38 3.19 20.97 18.84
N TRP A 39 3.70 19.97 19.56
CA TRP A 39 2.90 18.84 20.06
C TRP A 39 1.83 19.29 21.06
N ARG A 40 2.11 20.33 21.86
CA ARG A 40 1.15 20.91 22.82
C ARG A 40 0.10 21.71 22.07
N ARG A 41 0.53 22.51 21.10
CA ARG A 41 -0.34 23.29 20.23
C ARG A 41 -1.33 22.36 19.51
N THR A 42 -0.84 21.29 18.91
CA THR A 42 -1.66 20.26 18.24
C THR A 42 -2.66 19.61 19.21
N ALA A 43 -2.25 19.24 20.43
CA ALA A 43 -3.18 18.70 21.43
C ALA A 43 -4.30 19.69 21.81
N CYS A 44 -3.98 20.98 21.88
CA CYS A 44 -5.00 22.02 22.09
C CYS A 44 -5.97 22.13 20.92
N VAL A 45 -5.47 22.04 19.68
CA VAL A 45 -6.30 22.05 18.47
C VAL A 45 -7.27 20.87 18.45
N GLU A 46 -6.79 19.66 18.70
CA GLU A 46 -7.64 18.46 18.77
C GLU A 46 -8.73 18.59 19.83
N ALA A 47 -8.37 19.14 21.00
CA ALA A 47 -9.31 19.39 22.07
C ALA A 47 -10.40 20.41 21.72
N LEU A 48 -10.20 21.28 20.72
CA LEU A 48 -11.17 22.31 20.29
C LEU A 48 -12.29 21.78 19.38
N THR A 49 -12.26 20.51 18.98
CA THR A 49 -13.27 19.90 18.10
C THR A 49 -14.69 20.17 18.61
N GLY A 50 -15.53 20.77 17.76
CA GLY A 50 -16.93 21.09 18.06
C GLY A 50 -17.16 22.30 18.98
N ARG A 51 -16.10 23.01 19.39
CA ARG A 51 -16.20 24.11 20.37
C ARG A 51 -15.22 25.27 20.12
N VAL A 52 -14.98 25.58 18.85
CA VAL A 52 -14.11 26.68 18.43
C VAL A 52 -14.70 28.03 18.88
N PRO A 53 -13.99 28.83 19.69
CA PRO A 53 -14.48 30.13 20.13
C PRO A 53 -14.54 31.13 18.96
N GLN A 54 -15.72 31.71 18.71
CA GLN A 54 -15.92 32.64 17.58
C GLN A 54 -15.00 33.87 17.65
N ALA A 55 -14.73 34.37 18.86
CA ALA A 55 -13.84 35.51 19.07
C ALA A 55 -12.37 35.24 18.67
N ARG A 56 -11.98 33.96 18.56
CA ARG A 56 -10.61 33.53 18.23
C ARG A 56 -10.45 33.06 16.79
N LEU A 57 -11.55 32.92 16.04
CA LEU A 57 -11.55 32.36 14.70
C LEU A 57 -10.54 33.07 13.77
N GLY A 58 -10.48 34.41 13.81
CA GLY A 58 -9.54 35.17 12.98
C GLY A 58 -8.07 34.82 13.23
N GLU A 59 -7.68 34.63 14.49
CA GLU A 59 -6.31 34.24 14.89
C GLU A 59 -6.01 32.80 14.41
N LEU A 60 -6.96 31.88 14.56
CA LEU A 60 -6.80 30.49 14.11
C LEU A 60 -6.67 30.41 12.58
N LEU A 61 -7.50 31.17 11.84
CA LEU A 61 -7.42 31.25 10.37
C LEU A 61 -6.11 31.87 9.90
N ALA A 62 -5.61 32.89 10.59
CA ALA A 62 -4.31 33.49 10.27
C ALA A 62 -3.16 32.47 10.44
N CYS A 63 -3.21 31.66 11.50
CA CYS A 63 -2.22 30.60 11.74
C CYS A 63 -2.24 29.53 10.64
N VAL A 64 -3.41 29.09 10.16
CA VAL A 64 -3.50 28.14 9.02
C VAL A 64 -2.78 28.68 7.78
N ARG A 65 -2.97 29.97 7.49
CA ARG A 65 -2.45 30.64 6.29
C ARG A 65 -0.96 30.96 6.35
N ASP A 66 -0.38 30.95 7.54
CA ASP A 66 1.01 31.34 7.75
C ASP A 66 1.99 30.24 7.34
N GLY A 67 2.63 30.39 6.18
CA GLY A 67 3.65 29.45 5.69
C GLY A 67 4.89 29.33 6.58
N GLY A 68 5.14 30.29 7.47
CA GLY A 68 6.28 30.28 8.40
C GLY A 68 6.02 29.52 9.71
N ASP A 69 4.80 29.07 9.97
CA ASP A 69 4.47 28.30 11.17
C ASP A 69 4.69 26.79 10.95
N ASN A 70 4.62 26.03 12.05
CA ASN A 70 4.78 24.59 12.05
C ASN A 70 3.67 23.89 11.25
N GLY A 71 4.07 23.13 10.22
CA GLY A 71 3.15 22.40 9.33
C GLY A 71 2.19 21.45 10.04
N THR A 72 2.63 20.77 11.11
CA THR A 72 1.75 19.86 11.88
C THR A 72 0.62 20.61 12.57
N VAL A 73 0.91 21.78 13.14
CA VAL A 73 -0.10 22.63 13.78
C VAL A 73 -1.05 23.22 12.74
N ARG A 74 -0.51 23.75 11.63
CA ARG A 74 -1.30 24.29 10.52
C ARG A 74 -2.28 23.25 9.95
N ARG A 75 -1.79 22.02 9.72
CA ARG A 75 -2.60 20.90 9.24
C ARG A 75 -3.71 20.52 10.22
N ALA A 76 -3.41 20.45 11.52
CA ALA A 76 -4.41 20.18 12.55
C ALA A 76 -5.48 21.27 12.59
N LEU A 77 -5.07 22.55 12.51
CA LEU A 77 -6.00 23.69 12.50
C LEU A 77 -6.86 23.71 11.23
N LEU A 78 -6.29 23.37 10.07
CA LEU A 78 -7.07 23.24 8.84
C LEU A 78 -8.11 22.13 8.95
N GLY A 79 -7.76 20.99 9.57
CA GLY A 79 -8.72 19.93 9.86
C GLY A 79 -9.84 20.37 10.81
N LEU A 80 -9.53 21.18 11.83
CA LEU A 80 -10.52 21.74 12.75
C LEU A 80 -11.46 22.75 12.08
N LEU A 81 -10.95 23.51 11.11
CA LEU A 81 -11.65 24.62 10.45
C LEU A 81 -12.07 24.28 9.01
N SER A 82 -12.15 23.00 8.66
CA SER A 82 -12.32 22.57 7.27
C SER A 82 -13.66 22.97 6.63
N ASP A 83 -14.65 23.35 7.45
CA ASP A 83 -15.99 23.79 7.04
C ASP A 83 -16.12 25.32 6.88
N ARG A 84 -15.05 26.07 7.17
CA ARG A 84 -15.05 27.54 7.15
C ARG A 84 -14.92 28.08 5.73
N ALA A 85 -16.02 28.62 5.19
CA ALA A 85 -16.06 29.20 3.85
C ALA A 85 -15.02 30.33 3.64
N GLU A 86 -14.61 31.00 4.72
CA GLU A 86 -13.57 32.04 4.70
C GLU A 86 -12.20 31.51 4.22
N LEU A 87 -11.98 30.20 4.27
CA LEU A 87 -10.76 29.57 3.77
C LEU A 87 -10.76 29.35 2.26
N LEU A 88 -11.92 29.28 1.61
CA LEU A 88 -12.01 28.84 0.21
C LEU A 88 -11.15 29.66 -0.77
N PRO A 89 -11.10 31.01 -0.71
CA PRO A 89 -10.23 31.79 -1.59
C PRO A 89 -8.74 31.45 -1.40
N TRP A 90 -8.31 31.20 -0.16
CA TRP A 90 -6.94 30.82 0.16
C TRP A 90 -6.63 29.38 -0.29
N LEU A 91 -7.58 28.45 -0.09
CA LEU A 91 -7.42 27.06 -0.49
C LEU A 91 -7.29 26.89 -2.02
N ARG A 92 -7.94 27.76 -2.80
CA ARG A 92 -7.89 27.76 -4.27
C ARG A 92 -6.65 28.44 -4.85
N HIS A 93 -5.89 29.16 -4.03
CA HIS A 93 -4.74 29.92 -4.51
C HIS A 93 -3.67 28.98 -5.08
N GLU A 94 -3.04 29.36 -6.20
CA GLU A 94 -2.07 28.52 -6.91
C GLU A 94 -0.86 28.14 -6.05
N ASP A 95 -0.42 29.02 -5.15
CA ASP A 95 0.61 28.74 -4.13
C ASP A 95 0.37 27.45 -3.32
N ARG A 96 -0.89 27.02 -3.17
CA ARG A 96 -1.20 25.79 -2.45
C ARG A 96 -0.73 24.54 -3.20
N ARG A 97 -0.49 24.62 -4.51
CA ARG A 97 0.08 23.54 -5.32
C ARG A 97 1.56 23.30 -5.01
N GLY A 98 2.27 24.31 -4.52
CA GLY A 98 3.68 24.24 -4.11
C GLY A 98 3.89 24.08 -2.61
N GLU A 99 2.86 23.71 -1.84
CA GLU A 99 2.99 23.53 -0.40
C GLU A 99 3.70 22.18 -0.10
N GLU A 100 4.90 22.25 0.45
CA GLU A 100 5.73 21.07 0.76
C GLU A 100 5.58 20.57 2.20
N ALA A 101 4.83 21.29 3.06
CA ALA A 101 4.61 20.86 4.43
C ALA A 101 3.92 19.49 4.47
N TYR A 102 4.49 18.57 5.25
CA TYR A 102 4.06 17.18 5.31
C TYR A 102 2.54 17.02 5.55
N GLY A 103 1.86 16.37 4.61
CA GLY A 103 0.42 16.08 4.66
C GLY A 103 -0.49 17.29 4.45
N MET A 104 0.05 18.45 4.12
CA MET A 104 -0.70 19.68 3.90
C MET A 104 -1.44 19.69 2.54
N PRO A 105 -0.86 19.23 1.41
CA PRO A 105 -1.59 19.13 0.15
C PRO A 105 -2.89 18.32 0.26
N GLU A 106 -2.83 17.17 0.94
CA GLU A 106 -4.00 16.33 1.18
C GLU A 106 -5.01 17.01 2.09
N ALA A 107 -4.55 17.73 3.12
CA ALA A 107 -5.44 18.47 4.01
C ALA A 107 -6.15 19.65 3.30
N VAL A 108 -5.47 20.33 2.38
CA VAL A 108 -6.05 21.37 1.52
C VAL A 108 -7.15 20.78 0.64
N LEU A 109 -6.88 19.65 -0.02
CA LEU A 109 -7.87 18.96 -0.86
C LEU A 109 -9.08 18.49 -0.04
N LYS A 110 -8.84 17.92 1.15
CA LYS A 110 -9.91 17.54 2.08
C LYS A 110 -10.83 18.72 2.41
N ALA A 111 -10.25 19.87 2.78
CA ALA A 111 -11.00 21.06 3.12
C ALA A 111 -11.76 21.63 1.91
N ARG A 112 -11.16 21.62 0.72
CA ARG A 112 -11.84 22.00 -0.54
C ARG A 112 -13.05 21.12 -0.82
N GLY A 113 -12.93 19.80 -0.67
CA GLY A 113 -14.04 18.86 -0.78
C GLY A 113 -15.16 19.16 0.22
N ALA A 114 -14.82 19.33 1.50
CA ALA A 114 -15.78 19.65 2.57
C ALA A 114 -16.53 20.98 2.31
N LEU A 115 -15.87 21.96 1.69
CA LEU A 115 -16.47 23.25 1.33
C LEU A 115 -17.30 23.21 0.04
N GLY A 116 -17.34 22.07 -0.66
CA GLY A 116 -18.07 21.96 -1.92
C GLY A 116 -17.33 22.50 -3.14
N ASP A 117 -16.00 22.54 -3.13
CA ASP A 117 -15.24 23.01 -4.28
C ASP A 117 -15.16 21.95 -5.39
N LEU A 118 -16.11 21.99 -6.33
CA LEU A 118 -16.13 21.08 -7.49
C LEU A 118 -14.84 21.14 -8.34
N THR A 119 -14.10 22.24 -8.32
CA THR A 119 -12.83 22.35 -9.05
C THR A 119 -11.72 21.46 -8.47
N ALA A 120 -11.93 20.88 -7.27
CA ALA A 120 -11.02 19.93 -6.65
C ALA A 120 -11.31 18.46 -7.02
N ALA A 121 -12.41 18.17 -7.74
CA ALA A 121 -12.87 16.80 -7.99
C ALA A 121 -11.80 15.90 -8.63
N ALA A 122 -11.09 16.39 -9.64
CA ALA A 122 -10.04 15.63 -10.33
C ALA A 122 -8.84 15.29 -9.42
N GLU A 123 -8.46 16.21 -8.52
CA GLU A 123 -7.37 16.02 -7.55
C GLU A 123 -7.80 15.09 -6.40
N LEU A 124 -9.06 15.18 -5.98
CA LEU A 124 -9.67 14.27 -5.00
C LEU A 124 -9.82 12.84 -5.56
N ALA A 125 -10.21 12.69 -6.83
CA ALA A 125 -10.22 11.40 -7.52
C ALA A 125 -8.81 10.79 -7.58
N THR A 126 -7.79 11.62 -7.80
CA THR A 126 -6.38 11.18 -7.76
C THR A 126 -5.99 10.66 -6.38
N LEU A 127 -6.36 11.36 -5.31
CA LEU A 127 -6.14 10.87 -3.95
C LEU A 127 -6.92 9.59 -3.67
N ALA A 128 -8.19 9.50 -4.08
CA ALA A 128 -9.04 8.32 -3.91
C ALA A 128 -8.48 7.10 -4.66
N PHE A 129 -7.73 7.32 -5.75
CA PHE A 129 -7.04 6.27 -6.49
C PHE A 129 -5.62 5.98 -5.98
N SER A 130 -5.21 6.53 -4.83
CA SER A 130 -3.89 6.26 -4.24
C SER A 130 -3.73 4.82 -3.73
N HIS A 131 -2.49 4.32 -3.76
CA HIS A 131 -2.08 3.09 -3.07
C HIS A 131 -2.02 3.29 -1.56
N TRP A 132 -1.56 4.47 -1.12
CA TRP A 132 -1.51 4.85 0.28
C TRP A 132 -2.93 5.00 0.85
N SER A 133 -3.27 4.14 1.80
CA SER A 133 -4.59 4.08 2.44
C SER A 133 -5.01 5.41 3.06
N SER A 134 -4.07 6.13 3.67
CA SER A 134 -4.30 7.45 4.28
C SER A 134 -4.71 8.50 3.25
N ARG A 135 -4.02 8.57 2.11
CA ARG A 135 -4.37 9.47 0.98
C ARG A 135 -5.69 9.07 0.34
N ARG A 136 -5.89 7.77 0.15
CA ARG A 136 -7.15 7.21 -0.38
C ARG A 136 -8.34 7.63 0.47
N ALA A 137 -8.28 7.44 1.77
CA ALA A 137 -9.35 7.85 2.69
C ALA A 137 -9.65 9.36 2.61
N VAL A 138 -8.63 10.20 2.41
CA VAL A 138 -8.82 11.65 2.22
C VAL A 138 -9.56 11.96 0.92
N GLY A 139 -9.10 11.39 -0.20
CA GLY A 139 -9.72 11.61 -1.51
C GLY A 139 -11.17 11.12 -1.52
N GLU A 140 -11.40 9.93 -1.00
CA GLU A 140 -12.73 9.35 -0.85
C GLU A 140 -13.66 10.25 -0.03
N ALA A 141 -13.27 10.67 1.17
CA ALA A 141 -14.09 11.54 2.01
C ALA A 141 -14.39 12.89 1.33
N GLY A 142 -13.44 13.45 0.57
CA GLY A 142 -13.66 14.67 -0.19
C GLY A 142 -14.65 14.48 -1.33
N MET A 143 -14.55 13.38 -2.09
CA MET A 143 -15.52 13.04 -3.14
C MET A 143 -16.92 12.83 -2.56
N ASP A 144 -17.01 12.17 -1.41
CA ASP A 144 -18.28 11.92 -0.70
C ASP A 144 -18.97 13.23 -0.30
N ALA A 145 -18.21 14.19 0.24
CA ALA A 145 -18.71 15.51 0.58
C ALA A 145 -19.22 16.30 -0.65
N LEU A 146 -18.54 16.18 -1.80
CA LEU A 146 -19.01 16.79 -3.05
C LEU A 146 -20.31 16.16 -3.53
N VAL A 147 -20.43 14.82 -3.45
CA VAL A 147 -21.63 14.08 -3.85
C VAL A 147 -22.80 14.38 -2.95
N GLU A 148 -22.60 14.44 -1.63
CA GLU A 148 -23.64 14.80 -0.67
C GLU A 148 -24.22 16.19 -0.97
N ARG A 149 -23.37 17.13 -1.40
CA ARG A 149 -23.76 18.52 -1.65
C ARG A 149 -24.39 18.75 -3.03
N TYR A 150 -23.87 18.11 -4.08
CA TYR A 150 -24.25 18.40 -5.47
C TYR A 150 -24.87 17.21 -6.23
N GLY A 151 -24.85 16.03 -5.64
CA GLY A 151 -25.23 14.78 -6.28
C GLY A 151 -24.11 14.18 -7.16
N ALA A 152 -24.18 12.87 -7.40
CA ALA A 152 -23.16 12.13 -8.15
C ALA A 152 -23.01 12.64 -9.60
N GLY A 153 -24.12 12.96 -10.27
CA GLY A 153 -24.09 13.45 -11.67
C GLY A 153 -23.32 14.76 -11.84
N ALA A 154 -23.40 15.68 -10.89
CA ALA A 154 -22.66 16.94 -10.94
C ALA A 154 -21.15 16.72 -10.74
N VAL A 155 -20.77 15.82 -9.85
CA VAL A 155 -19.36 15.45 -9.63
C VAL A 155 -18.79 14.74 -10.85
N LEU A 156 -19.53 13.76 -11.41
CA LEU A 156 -19.15 13.06 -12.63
C LEU A 156 -19.01 13.99 -13.83
N GLY A 157 -19.91 14.97 -13.99
CA GLY A 157 -19.82 15.98 -15.04
C GLY A 157 -18.57 16.87 -14.94
N GLY A 158 -17.95 16.95 -13.76
CA GLY A 158 -16.67 17.64 -13.55
C GLY A 158 -15.43 16.79 -13.82
N LEU A 159 -15.59 15.47 -14.02
CA LEU A 159 -14.49 14.55 -14.33
C LEU A 159 -14.40 14.32 -15.84
N ALA A 160 -13.18 14.32 -16.39
CA ALA A 160 -12.98 14.18 -17.83
C ALA A 160 -13.12 12.74 -18.37
N ALA A 161 -13.33 11.75 -17.49
CA ALA A 161 -13.48 10.30 -17.75
C ALA A 161 -12.31 9.61 -18.50
N GLY A 162 -11.33 10.35 -19.01
CA GLY A 162 -10.20 9.79 -19.76
C GLY A 162 -9.12 9.15 -18.89
N ARG A 163 -8.95 9.59 -17.63
CA ARG A 163 -7.90 9.09 -16.74
C ARG A 163 -8.40 7.92 -15.87
N PRO A 164 -7.56 6.95 -15.51
CA PRO A 164 -7.93 5.84 -14.62
C PRO A 164 -8.54 6.32 -13.29
N GLU A 165 -8.01 7.38 -12.70
CA GLU A 165 -8.49 7.97 -11.45
C GLU A 165 -9.94 8.44 -11.57
N ASP A 166 -10.27 9.08 -12.69
CA ASP A 166 -11.60 9.59 -12.99
C ASP A 166 -12.59 8.43 -13.22
N ARG A 167 -12.15 7.38 -13.94
CA ARG A 167 -12.96 6.17 -14.18
C ARG A 167 -13.19 5.38 -12.89
N ALA A 168 -12.17 5.24 -12.04
CA ALA A 168 -12.29 4.60 -10.74
C ALA A 168 -13.27 5.35 -9.82
N ALA A 169 -13.19 6.69 -9.81
CA ALA A 169 -14.17 7.51 -9.11
C ALA A 169 -15.59 7.26 -9.67
N ALA A 170 -15.75 7.21 -10.99
CA ALA A 170 -17.04 6.93 -11.61
C ALA A 170 -17.61 5.56 -11.23
N VAL A 171 -16.79 4.51 -11.24
CA VAL A 171 -17.17 3.15 -10.79
C VAL A 171 -17.69 3.19 -9.35
N ARG A 172 -16.94 3.81 -8.43
CA ARG A 172 -17.36 3.92 -7.02
C ARG A 172 -18.67 4.67 -6.85
N LEU A 173 -18.87 5.77 -7.59
CA LEU A 173 -20.08 6.58 -7.47
C LEU A 173 -21.31 5.85 -8.01
N ARG A 174 -21.17 5.11 -9.12
CA ARG A 174 -22.21 4.24 -9.68
C ARG A 174 -22.60 3.14 -8.70
N ASP A 175 -21.62 2.41 -8.16
CA ASP A 175 -21.84 1.34 -7.17
C ASP A 175 -22.64 1.85 -5.95
N ARG A 176 -22.27 3.01 -5.41
CA ARG A 176 -23.00 3.63 -4.29
C ARG A 176 -24.40 4.11 -4.62
N ALA A 177 -24.66 4.45 -5.88
CA ALA A 177 -26.01 4.73 -6.36
C ALA A 177 -26.84 3.44 -6.55
N GLY A 178 -26.26 2.27 -6.29
CA GLY A 178 -26.88 0.96 -6.50
C GLY A 178 -26.86 0.53 -7.97
N GLU A 179 -26.10 1.20 -8.82
CA GLU A 179 -25.93 0.82 -10.22
C GLU A 179 -25.01 -0.39 -10.35
N ASP A 180 -25.18 -1.13 -11.44
CA ASP A 180 -24.29 -2.23 -11.77
C ASP A 180 -22.97 -1.70 -12.30
N VAL A 181 -21.85 -2.27 -11.86
CA VAL A 181 -20.48 -1.87 -12.25
C VAL A 181 -19.68 -3.04 -12.81
N VAL A 182 -20.34 -4.16 -13.11
CA VAL A 182 -19.68 -5.36 -13.66
C VAL A 182 -19.01 -5.10 -15.01
N ASP A 183 -19.49 -4.11 -15.78
CA ASP A 183 -18.88 -3.67 -17.03
C ASP A 183 -17.43 -3.18 -16.84
N ALA A 184 -17.13 -2.58 -15.68
CA ALA A 184 -15.81 -2.05 -15.37
C ALA A 184 -14.74 -3.14 -15.11
N LEU A 185 -15.11 -4.42 -15.06
CA LEU A 185 -14.14 -5.52 -15.09
C LEU A 185 -13.34 -5.56 -16.40
N ALA A 186 -13.86 -4.95 -17.47
CA ALA A 186 -13.18 -4.81 -18.75
C ALA A 186 -12.38 -3.50 -18.90
N ASP A 187 -12.23 -2.71 -17.83
CA ASP A 187 -11.41 -1.49 -17.90
C ASP A 187 -9.95 -1.85 -18.27
N PRO A 188 -9.32 -1.12 -19.20
CA PRO A 188 -7.93 -1.40 -19.60
C PRO A 188 -6.91 -1.12 -18.48
N ASP A 189 -7.28 -0.35 -17.46
CA ASP A 189 -6.43 -0.13 -16.29
C ASP A 189 -6.71 -1.22 -15.22
N PRO A 190 -5.71 -2.06 -14.86
CA PRO A 190 -5.91 -3.14 -13.90
C PRO A 190 -6.38 -2.66 -12.52
N ALA A 191 -6.00 -1.46 -12.08
CA ALA A 191 -6.41 -0.94 -10.77
C ALA A 191 -7.87 -0.46 -10.76
N VAL A 192 -8.41 -0.04 -11.92
CA VAL A 192 -9.85 0.23 -12.07
C VAL A 192 -10.64 -1.09 -12.08
N ALA A 193 -10.20 -2.08 -12.84
CA ALA A 193 -10.84 -3.40 -12.86
C ALA A 193 -10.75 -4.11 -11.49
N HIS A 194 -9.63 -3.96 -10.78
CA HIS A 194 -9.47 -4.42 -9.39
C HIS A 194 -10.43 -3.72 -8.42
N LEU A 195 -10.67 -2.41 -8.60
CA LEU A 195 -11.69 -1.72 -7.82
C LEU A 195 -13.08 -2.31 -8.11
N ALA A 196 -13.45 -2.45 -9.38
CA ALA A 196 -14.73 -3.01 -9.78
C ALA A 196 -14.95 -4.40 -9.19
N GLN A 197 -13.99 -5.34 -9.32
CA GLN A 197 -14.13 -6.68 -8.75
C GLN A 197 -14.33 -6.66 -7.23
N SER A 198 -13.72 -5.71 -6.52
CA SER A 198 -13.82 -5.60 -5.06
C SER A 198 -15.20 -5.13 -4.58
N LEU A 199 -15.92 -4.38 -5.41
CA LEU A 199 -17.25 -3.84 -5.11
C LEU A 199 -18.37 -4.85 -5.43
N LEU A 200 -18.14 -5.79 -6.34
CA LEU A 200 -19.15 -6.78 -6.73
C LEU A 200 -19.48 -7.73 -5.58
N THR A 201 -20.78 -7.95 -5.36
CA THR A 201 -21.31 -8.78 -4.25
C THR A 201 -22.30 -9.86 -4.68
N CYS A 202 -22.68 -9.93 -5.96
CA CYS A 202 -23.70 -10.86 -6.47
C CYS A 202 -23.07 -11.95 -7.38
N PRO A 203 -22.83 -13.18 -6.88
CA PRO A 203 -22.19 -14.24 -7.66
C PRO A 203 -22.93 -14.60 -8.96
N ASP A 204 -24.26 -14.62 -8.96
CA ASP A 204 -25.04 -14.99 -10.15
C ASP A 204 -24.86 -13.99 -11.30
N ARG A 205 -24.78 -12.70 -10.97
CA ARG A 205 -24.49 -11.66 -11.96
C ARG A 205 -23.09 -11.81 -12.52
N ILE A 206 -22.09 -12.08 -11.68
CA ILE A 206 -20.71 -12.26 -12.13
C ILE A 206 -20.60 -13.51 -13.02
N ARG A 207 -21.34 -14.59 -12.72
CA ARG A 207 -21.42 -15.78 -13.59
C ARG A 207 -22.02 -15.47 -14.95
N ALA A 208 -23.08 -14.65 -14.99
CA ALA A 208 -23.67 -14.22 -16.26
C ALA A 208 -22.67 -13.39 -17.08
N TYR A 209 -21.98 -12.43 -16.45
CA TYR A 209 -20.95 -11.64 -17.11
C TYR A 209 -19.78 -12.49 -17.61
N LEU A 210 -19.30 -13.45 -16.80
CA LEU A 210 -18.18 -14.32 -17.18
C LEU A 210 -18.45 -15.11 -18.46
N ALA A 211 -19.70 -15.53 -18.69
CA ALA A 211 -20.08 -16.26 -19.90
C ALA A 211 -19.98 -15.41 -21.18
N GLU A 212 -20.06 -14.08 -21.04
CA GLU A 212 -20.09 -13.11 -22.14
C GLU A 212 -18.93 -12.10 -22.04
N ALA A 213 -17.89 -12.41 -21.26
CA ALA A 213 -16.82 -11.48 -20.97
C ALA A 213 -16.11 -11.04 -22.27
N PRO A 214 -15.92 -9.73 -22.49
CA PRO A 214 -15.44 -9.20 -23.76
C PRO A 214 -13.94 -9.47 -24.00
N THR A 215 -13.18 -9.76 -22.94
CA THR A 215 -11.74 -10.03 -22.99
C THR A 215 -11.36 -11.12 -21.99
N ALA A 216 -10.20 -11.75 -22.20
CA ALA A 216 -9.65 -12.70 -21.24
C ALA A 216 -9.41 -12.04 -19.87
N ASP A 217 -8.96 -10.79 -19.83
CA ASP A 217 -8.67 -10.07 -18.59
C ASP A 217 -9.94 -9.80 -17.79
N ALA A 218 -11.03 -9.42 -18.47
CA ALA A 218 -12.34 -9.27 -17.84
C ALA A 218 -12.85 -10.60 -17.28
N ALA A 219 -12.65 -11.70 -18.01
CA ALA A 219 -13.00 -13.04 -17.54
C ALA A 219 -12.18 -13.46 -16.31
N LEU A 220 -10.88 -13.14 -16.27
CA LEU A 220 -10.01 -13.40 -15.11
C LEU A 220 -10.42 -12.57 -13.89
N TRP A 221 -10.75 -11.29 -14.08
CA TRP A 221 -11.27 -10.46 -12.98
C TRP A 221 -12.62 -10.95 -12.47
N ALA A 222 -13.52 -11.40 -13.35
CA ALA A 222 -14.78 -12.03 -12.96
C ALA A 222 -14.55 -13.35 -12.20
N ALA A 223 -13.60 -14.17 -12.65
CA ALA A 223 -13.22 -15.40 -11.96
C ALA A 223 -12.65 -15.11 -10.57
N TYR A 224 -11.79 -14.09 -10.44
CA TYR A 224 -11.24 -13.65 -9.15
C TYR A 224 -12.33 -13.12 -8.21
N ALA A 225 -13.26 -12.31 -8.71
CA ALA A 225 -14.41 -11.83 -7.94
C ALA A 225 -15.28 -12.99 -7.42
N LEU A 226 -15.54 -13.99 -8.27
CA LEU A 226 -16.26 -15.20 -7.87
C LEU A 226 -15.49 -15.98 -6.81
N HIS A 227 -14.19 -16.19 -7.00
CA HIS A 227 -13.35 -16.89 -6.04
C HIS A 227 -13.41 -16.23 -4.67
N ARG A 228 -13.25 -14.90 -4.61
CA ARG A 228 -13.34 -14.11 -3.37
C ARG A 228 -14.69 -14.29 -2.65
N LEU A 229 -15.79 -14.41 -3.40
CA LEU A 229 -17.13 -14.53 -2.83
C LEU A 229 -17.52 -15.97 -2.46
N THR A 230 -16.98 -16.97 -3.14
CA THR A 230 -17.43 -18.38 -2.98
C THR A 230 -16.37 -19.33 -2.45
N GLY A 231 -15.09 -18.97 -2.49
CA GLY A 231 -13.97 -19.84 -2.14
C GLY A 231 -13.82 -21.08 -3.05
N ASP A 232 -14.48 -21.09 -4.21
CA ASP A 232 -14.56 -22.28 -5.07
C ASP A 232 -13.33 -22.38 -5.98
N ALA A 233 -12.26 -22.96 -5.44
CA ALA A 233 -11.00 -23.16 -6.15
C ALA A 233 -11.16 -24.06 -7.39
N ALA A 234 -12.00 -25.10 -7.33
CA ALA A 234 -12.21 -26.02 -8.44
C ALA A 234 -12.85 -25.31 -9.64
N ARG A 235 -13.87 -24.48 -9.38
CA ARG A 235 -14.50 -23.66 -10.43
C ARG A 235 -13.56 -22.59 -10.96
N THR A 236 -12.78 -21.96 -10.09
CA THR A 236 -11.77 -20.96 -10.50
C THR A 236 -10.76 -21.59 -11.46
N ARG A 237 -10.24 -22.77 -11.12
CA ARG A 237 -9.33 -23.55 -11.96
C ARG A 237 -9.97 -23.96 -13.28
N ALA A 238 -11.23 -24.39 -13.29
CA ALA A 238 -11.93 -24.75 -14.52
C ALA A 238 -12.05 -23.56 -15.49
N VAL A 239 -12.31 -22.35 -14.99
CA VAL A 239 -12.34 -21.12 -15.81
C VAL A 239 -10.94 -20.78 -16.32
N TYR A 240 -9.92 -20.85 -15.47
CA TYR A 240 -8.54 -20.62 -15.86
C TYR A 240 -8.09 -21.59 -16.98
N GLU A 241 -8.45 -22.87 -16.87
CA GLU A 241 -8.17 -23.88 -17.88
C GLU A 241 -8.93 -23.64 -19.19
N SER A 242 -10.21 -23.25 -19.12
CA SER A 242 -11.00 -22.95 -20.32
C SER A 242 -10.48 -21.75 -21.11
N LEU A 243 -9.83 -20.81 -20.41
CA LEU A 243 -9.16 -19.65 -21.02
C LEU A 243 -7.77 -19.98 -21.58
N GLY A 244 -7.32 -21.24 -21.47
CA GLY A 244 -6.01 -21.67 -21.96
C GLY A 244 -4.85 -21.38 -21.01
N ARG A 245 -5.12 -21.22 -19.71
CA ARG A 245 -4.13 -20.90 -18.67
C ARG A 245 -3.31 -19.63 -18.98
N PRO A 246 -3.98 -18.48 -19.20
CA PRO A 246 -3.30 -17.24 -19.57
C PRO A 246 -2.35 -16.79 -18.46
N ARG A 247 -1.10 -16.48 -18.82
CA ARG A 247 -0.05 -16.08 -17.89
C ARG A 247 0.69 -14.84 -18.38
N VAL A 248 1.27 -14.06 -17.48
CA VAL A 248 2.18 -12.97 -17.86
C VAL A 248 3.50 -13.60 -18.28
N GLU A 249 3.86 -13.50 -19.56
CA GLU A 249 5.16 -13.98 -20.04
C GLU A 249 6.26 -13.01 -19.60
N VAL A 250 7.28 -13.56 -18.93
CA VAL A 250 8.48 -12.82 -18.51
C VAL A 250 9.68 -13.55 -19.11
N GLU A 251 10.34 -12.91 -20.06
CA GLU A 251 11.48 -13.51 -20.77
C GLU A 251 12.62 -13.82 -19.78
N GLY A 252 13.14 -15.05 -19.83
CA GLY A 252 14.23 -15.51 -18.97
C GLY A 252 13.82 -15.92 -17.55
N LEU A 253 12.53 -15.84 -17.18
CA LEU A 253 12.07 -16.28 -15.87
C LEU A 253 11.93 -17.81 -15.82
N ASP A 254 12.75 -18.43 -14.97
CA ASP A 254 12.68 -19.88 -14.71
C ASP A 254 11.35 -20.28 -14.04
N GLU A 255 10.83 -21.47 -14.36
CA GLU A 255 9.51 -21.93 -13.89
C GLU A 255 9.48 -22.27 -12.38
N GLU A 256 10.61 -22.70 -11.80
CA GLU A 256 10.69 -22.94 -10.36
C GLU A 256 10.70 -21.61 -9.60
N VAL A 257 11.50 -20.65 -10.07
CA VAL A 257 11.56 -19.28 -9.55
C VAL A 257 10.21 -18.59 -9.69
N ARG A 258 9.55 -18.71 -10.87
CA ARG A 258 8.21 -18.19 -11.11
C ARG A 258 7.24 -18.71 -10.06
N ARG A 259 7.21 -20.01 -9.83
CA ARG A 259 6.29 -20.63 -8.88
C ARG A 259 6.48 -20.07 -7.46
N ALA A 260 7.74 -19.92 -7.02
CA ALA A 260 8.04 -19.31 -5.73
C ALA A 260 7.53 -17.87 -5.63
N ILE A 261 7.82 -17.05 -6.64
CA ILE A 261 7.39 -15.64 -6.70
C ILE A 261 5.85 -15.52 -6.77
N VAL A 262 5.20 -16.33 -7.57
CA VAL A 262 3.73 -16.30 -7.75
C VAL A 262 3.02 -16.65 -6.45
N HIS A 263 3.48 -17.67 -5.73
CA HIS A 263 2.83 -18.09 -4.49
C HIS A 263 3.14 -17.17 -3.32
N GLU A 264 4.30 -16.53 -3.29
CA GLU A 264 4.63 -15.50 -2.29
C GLU A 264 3.83 -14.22 -2.53
N TYR A 265 3.90 -13.66 -3.74
CA TYR A 265 3.42 -12.30 -3.99
C TYR A 265 2.06 -12.24 -4.70
N GLY A 266 1.65 -13.30 -5.39
CA GLY A 266 0.47 -13.27 -6.27
C GLY A 266 -0.84 -13.03 -5.53
N HIS A 267 -1.00 -13.54 -4.30
CA HIS A 267 -2.23 -13.36 -3.52
C HIS A 267 -2.42 -11.92 -3.01
N GLU A 268 -1.34 -11.30 -2.52
CA GLU A 268 -1.36 -9.97 -1.90
C GLU A 268 -0.81 -8.86 -2.79
N CYS A 269 -0.54 -9.16 -4.06
CA CYS A 269 -0.04 -8.15 -4.99
C CYS A 269 -0.97 -6.94 -5.06
N GLU A 270 -0.37 -5.79 -5.33
CA GLU A 270 -1.05 -4.50 -5.31
C GLU A 270 -2.06 -4.37 -6.45
N LYS A 271 -3.07 -3.49 -6.28
CA LYS A 271 -4.25 -3.38 -7.15
C LYS A 271 -3.97 -3.20 -8.65
N GLN A 272 -2.82 -2.64 -9.03
CA GLN A 272 -2.37 -2.44 -10.41
C GLN A 272 -1.76 -3.69 -11.06
N SER A 273 -1.60 -4.77 -10.30
CA SER A 273 -1.04 -6.01 -10.84
C SER A 273 -1.99 -6.65 -11.84
N ASP A 274 -1.40 -7.24 -12.88
CA ASP A 274 -2.12 -8.01 -13.89
C ASP A 274 -2.93 -9.14 -13.21
N PRO A 275 -4.21 -9.34 -13.58
CA PRO A 275 -5.06 -10.37 -12.97
C PRO A 275 -4.50 -11.79 -13.13
N ARG A 276 -3.68 -12.05 -14.16
CA ARG A 276 -3.09 -13.36 -14.41
C ARG A 276 -2.21 -13.82 -13.25
N TRP A 277 -1.47 -12.92 -12.58
CA TRP A 277 -0.66 -13.28 -11.42
C TRP A 277 -1.48 -13.82 -10.24
N ARG A 278 -2.64 -13.19 -9.96
CA ARG A 278 -3.56 -13.63 -8.90
C ARG A 278 -4.21 -14.97 -9.24
N ILE A 279 -4.69 -15.10 -10.47
CA ILE A 279 -5.36 -16.32 -10.91
C ILE A 279 -4.37 -17.48 -10.98
N GLU A 280 -3.13 -17.25 -11.43
CA GLU A 280 -2.07 -18.25 -11.42
C GLU A 280 -1.85 -18.76 -10.00
N ALA A 281 -1.60 -17.88 -9.02
CA ALA A 281 -1.41 -18.25 -7.62
C ALA A 281 -2.58 -19.05 -7.02
N LEU A 282 -3.82 -18.75 -7.43
CA LEU A 282 -5.02 -19.49 -7.00
C LEU A 282 -5.18 -20.85 -7.67
N CYS A 283 -4.66 -21.02 -8.88
CA CYS A 283 -4.94 -22.19 -9.71
C CYS A 283 -3.79 -23.20 -9.72
N THR A 284 -2.56 -22.78 -9.42
CA THR A 284 -1.37 -23.64 -9.32
C THR A 284 -1.12 -24.12 -7.89
N ASP A 285 -0.33 -25.19 -7.76
CA ASP A 285 0.01 -25.74 -6.45
C ASP A 285 1.21 -25.02 -5.85
N SER A 286 1.06 -24.58 -4.60
CA SER A 286 2.13 -23.92 -3.85
C SER A 286 3.35 -24.85 -3.70
N PRO A 287 4.59 -24.32 -3.82
CA PRO A 287 5.79 -25.09 -3.50
C PRO A 287 5.90 -25.36 -1.99
N HIS A 288 5.20 -24.58 -1.16
CA HIS A 288 5.19 -24.74 0.28
C HIS A 288 4.06 -25.64 0.76
N PRO A 289 4.30 -26.48 1.78
CA PRO A 289 3.21 -27.20 2.43
C PRO A 289 2.22 -26.20 3.04
N PRO A 290 0.91 -26.51 3.08
CA PRO A 290 -0.11 -25.59 3.62
C PRO A 290 -0.04 -25.42 5.14
N ASP A 291 0.82 -26.18 5.82
CA ASP A 291 0.94 -26.24 7.27
C ASP A 291 2.18 -25.45 7.73
N GLU A 292 1.97 -24.42 8.56
CA GLU A 292 3.02 -23.52 9.03
C GLU A 292 4.14 -24.28 9.76
N GLU A 293 3.82 -25.28 10.59
CA GLU A 293 4.83 -26.07 11.30
C GLU A 293 5.76 -26.81 10.33
N ARG A 294 5.20 -27.32 9.22
CA ARG A 294 5.99 -27.97 8.17
C ARG A 294 6.79 -26.97 7.36
N GLN A 295 6.28 -25.76 7.13
CA GLN A 295 7.05 -24.71 6.46
C GLN A 295 8.30 -24.35 7.28
N VAL A 296 8.13 -24.11 8.59
CA VAL A 296 9.26 -23.83 9.49
C VAL A 296 10.24 -24.99 9.51
N ALA A 297 9.77 -26.24 9.60
CA ALA A 297 10.65 -27.41 9.59
C ALA A 297 11.43 -27.58 8.26
N GLU A 298 10.78 -27.31 7.11
CA GLU A 298 11.42 -27.34 5.79
C GLU A 298 12.49 -26.24 5.67
N GLU A 299 12.20 -25.05 6.19
CA GLU A 299 13.13 -23.92 6.25
C GLU A 299 14.35 -24.24 7.14
N GLU A 300 14.14 -24.70 8.37
CA GLU A 300 15.21 -25.11 9.28
C GLU A 300 16.09 -26.20 8.65
N ARG A 301 15.47 -27.20 8.00
CA ARG A 301 16.19 -28.26 7.28
C ARG A 301 17.03 -27.69 6.15
N ARG A 302 16.50 -26.73 5.39
CA ARG A 302 17.21 -26.07 4.29
C ARG A 302 18.42 -25.28 4.80
N LEU A 303 18.25 -24.50 5.87
CA LEU A 303 19.34 -23.75 6.49
C LEU A 303 20.42 -24.68 7.05
N ALA A 304 20.03 -25.79 7.69
CA ALA A 304 20.97 -26.81 8.15
C ALA A 304 21.75 -27.44 6.99
N LEU A 305 21.08 -27.72 5.86
CA LEU A 305 21.72 -28.26 4.66
C LEU A 305 22.72 -27.27 4.05
N ALA A 306 22.36 -25.99 3.93
CA ALA A 306 23.26 -24.94 3.46
C ALA A 306 24.50 -24.81 4.36
N GLY A 307 24.30 -24.74 5.68
CA GLY A 307 25.40 -24.69 6.64
C GLY A 307 26.31 -25.93 6.57
N ALA A 308 25.75 -27.12 6.40
CA ALA A 308 26.53 -28.34 6.22
C ALA A 308 27.36 -28.33 4.93
N ALA A 309 26.76 -27.88 3.81
CA ALA A 309 27.43 -27.78 2.52
C ALA A 309 28.63 -26.82 2.55
N LEU A 310 28.43 -25.62 3.12
CA LEU A 310 29.50 -24.63 3.30
C LEU A 310 30.59 -25.15 4.25
N THR A 311 30.22 -25.88 5.30
CA THR A 311 31.19 -26.52 6.22
C THR A 311 32.01 -27.58 5.49
N ALA A 312 31.39 -28.42 4.67
CA ALA A 312 32.07 -29.46 3.90
C ALA A 312 33.04 -28.86 2.86
N ALA A 313 32.74 -27.67 2.34
CA ALA A 313 33.63 -26.90 1.48
C ALA A 313 34.74 -26.15 2.24
N GLY A 314 34.80 -26.26 3.58
CA GLY A 314 35.82 -25.61 4.40
C GLY A 314 35.60 -24.11 4.63
N LEU A 315 34.39 -23.60 4.37
CA LEU A 315 34.10 -22.16 4.38
C LEU A 315 33.75 -21.61 5.77
N MET A 316 33.69 -22.46 6.82
CA MET A 316 33.44 -22.05 8.21
C MET A 316 32.18 -21.15 8.38
N PRO A 317 30.98 -21.63 8.02
CA PRO A 317 29.76 -20.83 8.10
C PRO A 317 29.37 -20.50 9.55
N ARG A 318 28.81 -19.32 9.76
CA ARG A 318 28.16 -18.89 11.00
C ARG A 318 26.71 -19.39 11.07
N PRO A 319 26.07 -19.33 12.25
CA PRO A 319 24.63 -19.56 12.33
C PRO A 319 23.86 -18.61 11.39
N PRO A 320 22.83 -19.10 10.69
CA PRO A 320 21.98 -18.27 9.84
C PRO A 320 21.26 -17.22 10.67
N LEU A 321 21.11 -16.01 10.11
CA LEU A 321 20.32 -14.93 10.68
C LEU A 321 19.25 -14.51 9.67
N SER A 322 18.02 -14.25 10.10
CA SER A 322 17.01 -13.70 9.20
C SER A 322 17.41 -12.30 8.76
N CYS A 323 16.99 -11.87 7.56
CA CYS A 323 17.26 -10.53 7.06
C CYS A 323 16.86 -9.42 8.05
N GLY A 324 15.72 -9.58 8.75
CA GLY A 324 15.28 -8.66 9.79
C GLY A 324 16.23 -8.59 11.00
N GLN A 325 16.85 -9.70 11.38
CA GLN A 325 17.89 -9.71 12.44
C GLN A 325 19.16 -9.01 11.99
N VAL A 326 19.58 -9.21 10.74
CA VAL A 326 20.76 -8.57 10.15
C VAL A 326 20.58 -7.05 10.10
N HIS A 327 19.42 -6.59 9.62
CA HIS A 327 19.08 -5.17 9.50
C HIS A 327 18.56 -4.54 10.80
N ARG A 328 18.32 -5.36 11.83
CA ARG A 328 17.75 -4.99 13.15
C ARG A 328 16.36 -4.36 13.10
N GLN A 329 15.67 -4.49 11.97
CA GLN A 329 14.30 -4.05 11.74
C GLN A 329 13.73 -4.77 10.53
N GLY A 330 12.40 -4.76 10.40
CA GLY A 330 11.73 -5.32 9.24
C GLY A 330 11.71 -6.84 9.18
N GLY A 331 11.31 -7.35 8.02
CA GLY A 331 11.21 -8.76 7.69
C GLY A 331 11.41 -8.99 6.19
N GLY A 332 11.36 -10.25 5.76
CA GLY A 332 11.66 -10.57 4.37
C GLY A 332 11.77 -12.05 4.10
N THR A 333 12.23 -12.38 2.90
CA THR A 333 12.16 -13.74 2.33
C THR A 333 13.51 -14.45 2.27
N TYR A 334 14.45 -14.10 3.14
CA TYR A 334 15.76 -14.74 3.19
C TYR A 334 16.47 -14.70 4.54
N HIS A 335 17.44 -15.61 4.65
CA HIS A 335 18.45 -15.67 5.71
C HIS A 335 19.84 -15.36 5.15
N VAL A 336 20.69 -14.78 5.99
CA VAL A 336 22.10 -14.53 5.71
C VAL A 336 22.96 -15.54 6.47
N ILE A 337 23.87 -16.18 5.77
CA ILE A 337 24.91 -17.02 6.36
C ILE A 337 26.27 -16.38 6.05
N GLY A 338 26.86 -15.74 7.05
CA GLY A 338 28.23 -15.24 6.96
C GLY A 338 29.25 -16.37 7.06
N TYR A 339 30.32 -16.32 6.28
CA TYR A 339 31.35 -17.36 6.23
C TYR A 339 32.76 -16.76 6.00
N GLY A 340 33.79 -17.59 6.15
CA GLY A 340 35.19 -17.19 6.07
C GLY A 340 35.71 -16.46 7.32
N GLU A 341 37.00 -16.10 7.30
CA GLU A 341 37.65 -15.44 8.43
C GLU A 341 37.01 -14.07 8.71
N GLY A 342 36.43 -13.91 9.90
CA GLY A 342 35.71 -12.70 10.29
C GLY A 342 34.28 -12.60 9.75
N GLY A 343 33.79 -13.57 8.97
CA GLY A 343 32.43 -13.56 8.39
C GLY A 343 32.21 -12.39 7.43
N ARG A 344 33.21 -12.10 6.60
CA ARG A 344 33.20 -10.99 5.64
C ARG A 344 32.51 -11.35 4.33
N SER A 345 32.38 -12.64 4.04
CA SER A 345 31.61 -13.14 2.91
C SER A 345 30.26 -13.63 3.39
N GLU A 346 29.23 -13.47 2.58
CA GLU A 346 27.86 -13.80 2.94
C GLU A 346 27.19 -14.54 1.78
N VAL A 347 26.38 -15.53 2.10
CA VAL A 347 25.39 -16.08 1.17
C VAL A 347 23.99 -15.80 1.69
N LEU A 348 23.08 -15.58 0.77
CA LEU A 348 21.65 -15.43 1.01
C LEU A 348 20.97 -16.77 0.72
N VAL A 349 20.10 -17.22 1.62
CA VAL A 349 19.28 -18.43 1.44
C VAL A 349 17.81 -18.02 1.51
N SER A 350 17.08 -18.23 0.42
CA SER A 350 15.67 -17.83 0.33
C SER A 350 14.78 -18.71 1.21
N THR A 351 13.77 -18.10 1.83
CA THR A 351 12.67 -18.81 2.49
C THR A 351 11.69 -19.42 1.48
N LEU A 352 11.64 -18.88 0.25
CA LEU A 352 10.68 -19.26 -0.80
C LEU A 352 11.01 -20.57 -1.53
N GLY A 353 12.17 -21.15 -1.27
CA GLY A 353 12.61 -22.37 -1.92
C GLY A 353 14.11 -22.62 -1.78
N PRO A 354 14.67 -23.63 -2.45
CA PRO A 354 16.10 -23.95 -2.43
C PRO A 354 16.92 -22.97 -3.27
N PHE A 355 16.68 -21.66 -3.15
CA PHE A 355 17.42 -20.63 -3.88
C PHE A 355 18.52 -20.04 -3.00
N ALA A 356 19.69 -19.85 -3.59
CA ALA A 356 20.83 -19.22 -2.93
C ALA A 356 21.46 -18.14 -3.82
N GLY A 357 22.09 -17.15 -3.20
CA GLY A 357 22.80 -16.08 -3.91
C GLY A 357 23.75 -15.33 -2.98
N GLY A 358 24.30 -14.21 -3.45
CA GLY A 358 25.16 -13.34 -2.65
C GLY A 358 25.79 -12.21 -3.47
N ASP A 359 26.20 -11.15 -2.78
CA ASP A 359 26.79 -9.95 -3.41
C ASP A 359 28.16 -10.19 -4.07
N GLY A 360 28.75 -11.38 -3.85
CA GLY A 360 29.96 -11.85 -4.53
C GLY A 360 29.76 -13.26 -5.07
N ASP A 361 30.09 -13.47 -6.34
CA ASP A 361 30.16 -14.80 -6.98
C ASP A 361 31.41 -15.52 -6.47
N ASP A 362 31.37 -16.02 -5.22
CA ASP A 362 32.39 -16.92 -4.66
C ASP A 362 32.17 -18.32 -5.26
N PRO A 363 33.05 -18.79 -6.17
CA PRO A 363 32.83 -20.04 -6.88
C PRO A 363 32.81 -21.26 -5.95
N ALA A 364 33.48 -21.19 -4.79
CA ALA A 364 33.51 -22.28 -3.82
C ALA A 364 32.18 -22.39 -3.07
N ALA A 365 31.62 -21.25 -2.64
CA ALA A 365 30.31 -21.22 -1.99
C ALA A 365 29.19 -21.64 -2.94
N ARG A 366 29.22 -21.12 -4.18
CA ARG A 366 28.29 -21.51 -5.25
C ARG A 366 28.34 -23.00 -5.51
N ALA A 367 29.51 -23.56 -5.81
CA ALA A 367 29.65 -24.99 -6.10
C ALA A 367 29.20 -25.88 -4.94
N ALA A 368 29.46 -25.47 -3.69
CA ALA A 368 29.03 -26.21 -2.51
C ALA A 368 27.49 -26.25 -2.38
N LEU A 369 26.82 -25.11 -2.58
CA LEU A 369 25.37 -25.01 -2.47
C LEU A 369 24.65 -25.68 -3.65
N GLU A 370 25.14 -25.51 -4.88
CA GLU A 370 24.64 -26.22 -6.05
C GLU A 370 24.76 -27.75 -5.87
N ALA A 371 25.89 -28.24 -5.36
CA ALA A 371 26.07 -29.66 -5.04
C ALA A 371 25.12 -30.16 -3.94
N ALA A 372 24.65 -29.28 -3.07
CA ALA A 372 23.65 -29.56 -2.04
C ALA A 372 22.20 -29.43 -2.56
N GLY A 373 22.00 -29.12 -3.85
CA GLY A 373 20.69 -29.04 -4.48
C GLY A 373 20.06 -27.65 -4.44
N PHE A 374 20.83 -26.60 -4.13
CA PHE A 374 20.35 -25.23 -4.25
C PHE A 374 20.49 -24.73 -5.69
N HIS A 375 19.49 -23.97 -6.15
CA HIS A 375 19.58 -23.19 -7.37
C HIS A 375 20.25 -21.86 -7.06
N TRP A 376 21.47 -21.66 -7.58
CA TRP A 376 22.20 -20.40 -7.45
C TRP A 376 21.64 -19.33 -8.39
N ILE A 377 21.20 -18.20 -7.84
CA ILE A 377 20.70 -17.05 -8.58
C ILE A 377 21.88 -16.15 -8.92
N ASP A 378 22.39 -16.28 -10.14
CA ASP A 378 23.49 -15.46 -10.65
C ASP A 378 23.02 -14.10 -11.17
N GLY A 379 23.96 -13.24 -11.59
CA GLY A 379 23.66 -11.91 -12.09
C GLY A 379 22.62 -11.88 -13.21
N PRO A 380 22.78 -12.68 -14.30
CA PRO A 380 21.78 -12.78 -15.36
C PRO A 380 20.41 -13.25 -14.89
N ALA A 381 20.32 -14.34 -14.11
CA ALA A 381 19.05 -14.86 -13.62
C ALA A 381 18.38 -13.89 -12.62
N GLY A 382 19.17 -13.33 -11.71
CA GLY A 382 18.73 -12.38 -10.71
C GLY A 382 18.26 -11.04 -11.28
N ALA A 383 18.80 -10.61 -12.43
CA ALA A 383 18.44 -9.36 -13.09
C ALA A 383 17.15 -9.42 -13.94
N VAL A 384 16.55 -10.60 -14.10
CA VAL A 384 15.27 -10.76 -14.83
C VAL A 384 14.19 -9.95 -14.13
N ARG A 385 13.59 -8.99 -14.84
CA ARG A 385 12.57 -8.07 -14.33
C ARG A 385 11.17 -8.69 -14.42
N VAL A 386 10.53 -8.92 -13.28
CA VAL A 386 9.17 -9.49 -13.21
C VAL A 386 8.14 -8.38 -13.40
N THR A 387 7.60 -8.28 -14.61
CA THR A 387 6.64 -7.24 -15.00
C THR A 387 5.20 -7.58 -14.64
N GLY A 388 4.36 -6.54 -14.46
CA GLY A 388 2.93 -6.71 -14.21
C GLY A 388 2.59 -7.23 -12.80
N LEU A 389 3.58 -7.56 -11.98
CA LEU A 389 3.41 -7.93 -10.57
C LEU A 389 3.75 -6.73 -9.69
N GLY A 390 2.74 -6.13 -9.07
CA GLY A 390 2.89 -4.99 -8.18
C GLY A 390 3.25 -5.45 -6.77
N VAL A 391 4.54 -5.38 -6.43
CA VAL A 391 5.05 -5.57 -5.07
C VAL A 391 5.51 -4.22 -4.54
N TYR A 392 5.09 -3.86 -3.33
CA TYR A 392 5.58 -2.65 -2.68
C TYR A 392 7.04 -2.85 -2.29
N TYR A 393 7.90 -1.87 -2.55
CA TYR A 393 9.30 -1.90 -2.12
C TYR A 393 9.82 -0.47 -1.92
N PHE A 394 10.16 -0.10 -0.68
CA PHE A 394 10.68 1.24 -0.31
C PHE A 394 9.94 2.42 -0.94
N GLY A 395 8.59 2.40 -0.91
CA GLY A 395 7.77 3.48 -1.47
C GLY A 395 7.41 3.30 -2.94
N ALA A 396 8.18 2.49 -3.68
CA ALA A 396 7.96 2.18 -5.09
C ALA A 396 7.11 0.92 -5.28
N ARG A 397 6.53 0.80 -6.48
CA ARG A 397 5.75 -0.35 -6.96
C ARG A 397 6.11 -0.67 -8.41
N GLU A 398 7.33 -0.31 -8.78
CA GLU A 398 7.90 -0.65 -10.08
C GLU A 398 8.14 -2.16 -10.13
N PRO A 399 8.27 -2.74 -11.34
CA PRO A 399 8.70 -4.13 -11.46
C PRO A 399 9.94 -4.37 -10.59
N LEU A 400 10.02 -5.54 -9.96
CA LEU A 400 11.20 -5.96 -9.20
C LEU A 400 11.92 -7.05 -9.99
N ASP A 401 13.22 -7.18 -9.77
CA ASP A 401 13.98 -8.27 -10.35
C ASP A 401 13.89 -9.54 -9.48
N VAL A 402 14.27 -10.68 -10.07
CA VAL A 402 14.23 -11.99 -9.39
C VAL A 402 15.05 -11.98 -8.10
N SER A 403 16.22 -11.34 -8.10
CA SER A 403 17.06 -11.25 -6.91
C SER A 403 16.34 -10.53 -5.77
N THR A 404 15.71 -9.40 -6.06
CA THR A 404 14.95 -8.61 -5.08
C THR A 404 13.73 -9.38 -4.56
N LEU A 405 13.05 -10.16 -5.41
CA LEU A 405 11.88 -10.92 -5.02
C LEU A 405 12.22 -12.18 -4.20
N LEU A 406 13.30 -12.88 -4.53
CA LEU A 406 13.75 -14.07 -3.78
C LEU A 406 14.48 -13.73 -2.48
N PHE A 407 15.12 -12.56 -2.43
CA PHE A 407 15.86 -12.04 -1.28
C PHE A 407 15.29 -10.69 -0.83
N TYR A 408 13.97 -10.66 -0.67
CA TYR A 408 13.23 -9.47 -0.31
C TYR A 408 13.47 -9.09 1.14
N TRP A 409 13.65 -7.81 1.42
CA TRP A 409 13.63 -7.25 2.77
C TRP A 409 12.96 -5.88 2.76
N GLN A 410 12.19 -5.60 3.80
CA GLN A 410 11.54 -4.32 4.01
C GLN A 410 11.47 -4.00 5.51
N ASP A 411 11.60 -2.71 5.83
CA ASP A 411 11.64 -2.15 7.20
C ASP A 411 10.32 -2.18 7.97
#